data_AF-A0AAW5SQW4-F1
#
_entry.id   AF-A0AAW5SQW4-F1
#
_cell.length_a   1.000
_cell.length_b   1.000
_cell.length_c   1.000
_cell.angle_alpha   90.00
_cell.angle_beta   90.00
_cell.angle_gamma   90.00
#
_symmetry.space_group_name_H-M   'P 1'
#
loop_
_entity.id
_entity.type
_entity.pdbx_description
1 polymer ?
#
loop_
_entity_poly.entity_id
_entity_poly.type
_entity_poly.pdbx_seq_one_letter_code
_entity_poly.pdbx_strand_id
1 'polypeptide(L)'
;MLIAASGACASRTPAVITGAYAALLASSTDLGPSRSADAQVTVTLGAPERPAALMGWADARDLWVRWRPGDGWAIVEGAAGDLARAFGIPVRDYRTPKGEEFYASPEQPAIPAALRDDVTAVGRVMSYTPYRMKRPDIVPLDVPKGGLTPDGLLSAYNATPLADAGFTGEGATIVIFAFDSVEQEDLDLFADTSGLPRFTPEIVGGKPSEVHGETAMDLQVAHAIAPDARLVVVNARPTVEGDGTYEKLGRLFEQVDRDYPGAVWSLSIGWGCEAFVTAADLAPVEAALMAAQRRGTTAFDASGDSAGLECKGGDRWSAPPGPDDIGVDAVASLPTMTSVGGTTLSTGTRGQWLAEHAWVDSPLSQGSSGGVAKLFARPAWQQKLDVERDTERRRLLPDVSAVADPFTGVRFIFGQREVVGGGTSQSAPIWAALTVLMNQYLLANGGRQVGNLNPVLYQVASGSRLPGFRDVTKGGNAVDLASPGYDLVTGLGSPNTENLARNILDLQKTSR
;
A
#
# COMPACT_ATOMS: atom_id res chain seq x y z
N MET A 1 -16.54 -33.65 -50.96
CA MET A 1 -16.18 -34.59 -49.88
C MET A 1 -15.39 -33.82 -48.84
N LEU A 2 -15.70 -34.04 -47.57
CA LEU A 2 -15.61 -33.13 -46.42
C LEU A 2 -14.25 -32.43 -46.16
N ILE A 3 -14.38 -31.18 -45.68
CA ILE A 3 -13.45 -30.43 -44.85
C ILE A 3 -13.36 -31.10 -43.47
N ALA A 4 -12.15 -31.29 -42.93
CA ALA A 4 -11.94 -31.55 -41.51
C ALA A 4 -10.71 -30.79 -41.03
N ALA A 5 -10.94 -29.54 -40.62
CA ALA A 5 -10.04 -28.84 -39.71
C ALA A 5 -10.36 -29.32 -38.30
N SER A 6 -9.47 -30.12 -37.72
CA SER A 6 -9.56 -30.53 -36.31
C SER A 6 -9.20 -29.33 -35.43
N GLY A 7 -10.21 -28.55 -35.07
CA GLY A 7 -10.13 -27.63 -33.95
C GLY A 7 -10.02 -28.44 -32.67
N ALA A 8 -8.81 -28.60 -32.15
CA ALA A 8 -8.61 -29.08 -30.80
C ALA A 8 -9.12 -28.01 -29.83
N CYS A 9 -10.34 -28.22 -29.34
CA CYS A 9 -10.90 -27.50 -28.21
C CYS A 9 -10.04 -27.88 -26.98
N ALA A 10 -9.08 -27.04 -26.62
CA ALA A 10 -8.39 -27.19 -25.35
C ALA A 10 -9.41 -26.83 -24.24
N SER A 11 -10.05 -27.84 -23.66
CA SER A 11 -10.68 -27.72 -22.36
C SER A 11 -9.57 -27.37 -21.36
N ARG A 12 -9.40 -26.08 -21.07
CA ARG A 12 -8.49 -25.65 -20.00
C ARG A 12 -9.12 -26.05 -18.68
N THR A 13 -8.60 -27.14 -18.10
CA THR A 13 -8.76 -27.42 -16.68
C THR A 13 -8.38 -26.14 -15.90
N PRO A 14 -9.16 -25.75 -14.87
CA PRO A 14 -8.79 -24.61 -14.05
C PRO A 14 -7.36 -24.75 -13.54
N ALA A 15 -6.61 -23.64 -13.54
CA ALA A 15 -5.23 -23.66 -13.09
C ALA A 15 -5.20 -23.77 -11.56
N VAL A 16 -4.54 -24.80 -11.04
CA VAL A 16 -4.24 -24.91 -9.60
C VAL A 16 -3.32 -23.75 -9.22
N ILE A 17 -3.70 -23.02 -8.17
CA ILE A 17 -2.92 -21.91 -7.66
C ILE A 17 -1.72 -22.47 -6.89
N THR A 18 -0.52 -21.92 -7.11
CA THR A 18 0.73 -22.33 -6.42
C THR A 18 1.25 -21.23 -5.48
N GLY A 19 2.36 -21.49 -4.80
CA GLY A 19 3.06 -20.52 -3.95
C GLY A 19 2.37 -20.22 -2.62
N ALA A 20 2.49 -18.98 -2.14
CA ALA A 20 2.02 -18.57 -0.81
C ALA A 20 0.52 -18.86 -0.56
N TYR A 21 -0.32 -18.70 -1.57
CA TYR A 21 -1.74 -19.06 -1.47
C TYR A 21 -1.94 -20.57 -1.26
N ALA A 22 -1.24 -21.41 -2.03
CA ALA A 22 -1.29 -22.86 -1.85
C ALA A 22 -0.75 -23.27 -0.48
N ALA A 23 0.30 -22.60 0.01
CA ALA A 23 0.86 -22.84 1.34
C ALA A 23 -0.14 -22.48 2.44
N LEU A 24 -0.89 -21.38 2.31
CA LEU A 24 -1.98 -21.03 3.23
C LEU A 24 -3.03 -22.14 3.29
N LEU A 25 -3.53 -22.60 2.14
CA LEU A 25 -4.53 -23.67 2.09
C LEU A 25 -3.99 -24.98 2.66
N ALA A 26 -2.74 -25.35 2.34
CA ALA A 26 -2.09 -26.55 2.84
C ALA A 26 -1.83 -26.51 4.35
N SER A 27 -1.61 -25.32 4.91
CA SER A 27 -1.46 -25.12 6.36
C SER A 27 -2.78 -25.07 7.12
N SER A 28 -3.90 -24.93 6.40
CA SER A 28 -5.24 -24.83 6.96
C SER A 28 -5.94 -26.19 6.98
N THR A 29 -6.88 -26.37 7.90
CA THR A 29 -7.73 -27.57 7.91
C THR A 29 -8.87 -27.37 6.92
N ASP A 30 -8.97 -28.25 5.93
CA ASP A 30 -10.08 -28.27 4.99
C ASP A 30 -11.33 -28.87 5.64
N LEU A 31 -12.42 -28.10 5.68
CA LEU A 31 -13.69 -28.45 6.33
C LEU A 31 -14.73 -29.02 5.35
N GLY A 32 -14.40 -29.13 4.06
CA GLY A 32 -15.30 -29.63 3.01
C GLY A 32 -15.90 -28.53 2.13
N PRO A 33 -16.92 -28.85 1.30
CA PRO A 33 -17.60 -27.88 0.45
C PRO A 33 -18.18 -26.72 1.27
N SER A 34 -18.01 -25.49 0.78
CA SER A 34 -18.44 -24.31 1.50
C SER A 34 -19.96 -24.21 1.59
N ARG A 35 -20.45 -23.72 2.74
CA ARG A 35 -21.87 -23.46 2.99
C ARG A 35 -22.22 -21.97 3.05
N SER A 36 -21.29 -21.08 2.70
CA SER A 36 -21.56 -19.65 2.62
C SER A 36 -22.69 -19.37 1.62
N ALA A 37 -23.61 -18.50 2.02
CA ALA A 37 -24.76 -18.08 1.20
C ALA A 37 -24.45 -16.85 0.33
N ASP A 38 -23.30 -16.23 0.57
CA ASP A 38 -22.89 -14.90 0.16
C ASP A 38 -21.45 -14.89 -0.38
N ALA A 39 -21.00 -16.01 -0.96
CA ALA A 39 -19.69 -16.07 -1.58
C ALA A 39 -19.64 -15.14 -2.79
N GLN A 40 -18.56 -14.37 -2.89
CA GLN A 40 -18.38 -13.39 -3.95
C GLN A 40 -17.05 -13.52 -4.71
N VAL A 41 -17.03 -12.97 -5.91
CA VAL A 41 -15.86 -12.79 -6.76
C VAL A 41 -15.93 -11.46 -7.52
N THR A 42 -14.82 -10.73 -7.57
CA THR A 42 -14.71 -9.50 -8.36
C THR A 42 -14.45 -9.85 -9.82
N VAL A 43 -15.06 -9.11 -10.75
CA VAL A 43 -14.75 -9.20 -12.18
C VAL A 43 -14.46 -7.82 -12.74
N THR A 44 -13.53 -7.73 -13.69
CA THR A 44 -13.29 -6.48 -14.44
C THR A 44 -14.03 -6.53 -15.76
N LEU A 45 -14.49 -5.37 -16.21
CA LEU A 45 -15.31 -5.20 -17.40
C LEU A 45 -14.49 -4.60 -18.55
N GLY A 46 -14.90 -4.88 -19.79
CA GLY A 46 -14.30 -4.27 -20.99
C GLY A 46 -14.62 -2.78 -21.14
N ALA A 47 -15.73 -2.34 -20.56
CA ALA A 47 -16.18 -0.95 -20.55
C ALA A 47 -16.94 -0.63 -19.25
N PRO A 48 -16.96 0.65 -18.81
CA PRO A 48 -17.71 1.10 -17.64
C PRO A 48 -19.22 1.26 -17.94
N GLU A 49 -19.78 0.36 -18.75
CA GLU A 49 -21.19 0.33 -19.16
C GLU A 49 -21.91 -0.83 -18.47
N ARG A 50 -23.25 -0.81 -18.49
CA ARG A 50 -24.05 -1.82 -17.79
C ARG A 50 -23.73 -3.22 -18.35
N PRO A 51 -23.20 -4.15 -17.53
CA PRO A 51 -22.74 -5.45 -18.03
C PRO A 51 -23.92 -6.42 -18.16
N ALA A 52 -24.77 -6.20 -19.17
CA ALA A 52 -26.03 -6.91 -19.34
C ALA A 52 -25.83 -8.43 -19.57
N ALA A 53 -24.79 -8.84 -20.31
CA ALA A 53 -24.53 -10.26 -20.51
C ALA A 53 -24.08 -10.94 -19.22
N LEU A 54 -23.22 -10.28 -18.43
CA LEU A 54 -22.83 -10.76 -17.10
C LEU A 54 -24.04 -10.89 -16.16
N MET A 55 -24.89 -9.86 -16.11
CA MET A 55 -26.10 -9.86 -15.29
C MET A 55 -27.05 -11.01 -15.67
N GLY A 56 -27.33 -11.19 -16.97
CA GLY A 56 -28.18 -12.29 -17.43
C GLY A 56 -27.55 -13.67 -17.25
N TRP A 57 -26.22 -13.78 -17.41
CA TRP A 57 -25.49 -15.03 -17.18
C TRP A 57 -25.51 -15.46 -15.72
N ALA A 58 -25.37 -14.51 -14.80
CA ALA A 58 -25.41 -14.74 -13.35
C ALA A 58 -26.81 -15.13 -12.90
N ASP A 59 -27.85 -14.39 -13.33
CA ASP A 59 -29.25 -14.66 -12.99
C ASP A 59 -29.68 -16.08 -13.39
N ALA A 60 -29.27 -16.53 -14.58
CA ALA A 60 -29.52 -17.89 -15.06
C ALA A 60 -28.79 -19.01 -14.26
N ARG A 61 -27.99 -18.64 -13.25
CA ARG A 61 -27.17 -19.54 -12.40
C ARG A 61 -27.42 -19.31 -10.92
N ASP A 62 -28.50 -18.64 -10.55
CA ASP A 62 -28.85 -18.31 -9.16
C ASP A 62 -27.77 -17.41 -8.48
N LEU A 63 -27.07 -16.62 -9.29
CA LEU A 63 -26.12 -15.59 -8.85
C LEU A 63 -26.67 -14.20 -9.16
N TRP A 64 -26.22 -13.18 -8.45
CA TRP A 64 -26.51 -11.79 -8.80
C TRP A 64 -25.23 -11.00 -9.02
N VAL A 65 -25.40 -9.83 -9.67
CA VAL A 65 -24.32 -8.92 -10.00
C VAL A 65 -24.57 -7.58 -9.36
N ARG A 66 -23.62 -7.12 -8.54
CA ARG A 66 -23.59 -5.79 -7.97
C ARG A 66 -22.64 -4.92 -8.79
N TRP A 67 -23.20 -3.91 -9.45
CA TRP A 67 -22.49 -2.98 -10.33
C TRP A 67 -23.12 -1.59 -10.24
N ARG A 68 -22.31 -0.53 -10.32
CA ARG A 68 -22.80 0.86 -10.36
C ARG A 68 -22.41 1.52 -11.69
N PRO A 69 -23.22 2.46 -12.22
CA PRO A 69 -22.89 3.20 -13.44
C PRO A 69 -21.50 3.84 -13.38
N GLY A 70 -20.66 3.54 -14.37
CA GLY A 70 -19.30 4.05 -14.46
C GLY A 70 -18.22 3.14 -13.86
N ASP A 71 -18.58 2.10 -13.10
CA ASP A 71 -17.60 1.15 -12.57
C ASP A 71 -17.10 0.24 -13.71
N GLY A 72 -15.77 0.16 -13.87
CA GLY A 72 -15.11 -0.79 -14.78
C GLY A 72 -14.97 -2.20 -14.19
N TRP A 73 -15.69 -2.50 -13.11
CA TRP A 73 -15.65 -3.75 -12.37
C TRP A 73 -17.03 -4.02 -11.77
N ALA A 74 -17.31 -5.28 -11.44
CA ALA A 74 -18.54 -5.70 -10.76
C ALA A 74 -18.24 -6.82 -9.76
N ILE A 75 -19.15 -7.03 -8.80
CA ILE A 75 -19.12 -8.19 -7.92
C ILE A 75 -20.18 -9.19 -8.38
N VAL A 76 -19.77 -10.44 -8.59
CA VAL A 76 -20.68 -11.58 -8.76
C VAL A 76 -20.78 -12.30 -7.42
N GLU A 77 -21.99 -12.53 -6.93
CA GLU A 77 -22.23 -13.02 -5.56
C GLU A 77 -23.38 -14.03 -5.53
N GLY A 78 -23.32 -14.98 -4.60
CA GLY A 78 -24.36 -15.97 -4.36
C GLY A 78 -23.90 -17.12 -3.47
N ALA A 79 -24.71 -18.18 -3.36
CA ALA A 79 -24.32 -19.33 -2.57
C ALA A 79 -23.03 -19.95 -3.13
N ALA A 80 -22.11 -20.36 -2.25
CA ALA A 80 -20.79 -20.88 -2.66
C ALA A 80 -20.91 -22.07 -3.62
N GLY A 81 -21.93 -22.92 -3.44
CA GLY A 81 -22.21 -24.03 -4.34
C GLY A 81 -22.65 -23.60 -5.74
N ASP A 82 -23.34 -22.47 -5.88
CA ASP A 82 -23.82 -21.93 -7.16
C ASP A 82 -22.65 -21.26 -7.89
N LEU A 83 -21.82 -20.52 -7.15
CA LEU A 83 -20.59 -19.92 -7.66
C LEU A 83 -19.61 -21.01 -8.13
N ALA A 84 -19.45 -22.09 -7.35
CA ALA A 84 -18.66 -23.26 -7.73
C ALA A 84 -19.12 -23.87 -9.06
N ARG A 85 -20.43 -24.09 -9.24
CA ARG A 85 -21.00 -24.64 -10.47
C ARG A 85 -20.87 -23.68 -11.65
N ALA A 86 -21.08 -22.39 -11.42
CA ALA A 86 -21.05 -21.36 -12.45
C ALA A 86 -19.66 -21.19 -13.07
N PHE A 87 -18.61 -21.20 -12.24
CA PHE A 87 -17.23 -21.03 -12.68
C PHE A 87 -16.47 -22.36 -12.88
N GLY A 88 -17.07 -23.49 -12.49
CA GLY A 88 -16.47 -24.81 -12.66
C GLY A 88 -15.23 -25.04 -11.78
N ILE A 89 -15.26 -24.49 -10.56
CA ILE A 89 -14.17 -24.59 -9.57
C ILE A 89 -14.72 -25.06 -8.21
N PRO A 90 -13.93 -25.75 -7.38
CA PRO A 90 -14.36 -26.07 -6.02
C PRO A 90 -14.29 -24.84 -5.11
N VAL A 91 -15.33 -24.63 -4.30
CA VAL A 91 -15.30 -23.64 -3.21
C VAL A 91 -15.47 -24.38 -1.88
N ARG A 92 -14.49 -24.23 -0.98
CA ARG A 92 -14.37 -25.03 0.25
C ARG A 92 -14.20 -24.13 1.47
N ASP A 93 -14.67 -24.59 2.61
CA ASP A 93 -14.42 -23.95 3.89
C ASP A 93 -13.08 -24.46 4.45
N TYR A 94 -12.29 -23.55 5.00
CA TYR A 94 -10.99 -23.79 5.60
C TYR A 94 -10.95 -23.17 6.99
N ARG A 95 -10.09 -23.72 7.86
CA ARG A 95 -9.78 -23.15 9.16
C ARG A 95 -8.28 -22.98 9.34
N THR A 96 -7.83 -21.75 9.59
CA THR A 96 -6.42 -21.43 9.82
C THR A 96 -5.90 -22.09 11.10
N PRO A 97 -4.58 -22.23 11.27
CA PRO A 97 -4.00 -22.66 12.55
C PRO A 97 -4.37 -21.78 13.76
N LYS A 98 -4.76 -20.52 13.51
CA LYS A 98 -5.22 -19.57 14.53
C LYS A 98 -6.73 -19.72 14.85
N GLY A 99 -7.43 -20.60 14.14
CA GLY A 99 -8.84 -20.90 14.36
C GLY A 99 -9.83 -20.08 13.54
N GLU A 100 -9.35 -19.23 12.63
CA GLU A 100 -10.21 -18.42 11.75
C GLU A 100 -10.77 -19.28 10.63
N GLU A 101 -12.09 -19.22 10.41
CA GLU A 101 -12.76 -19.93 9.32
C GLU A 101 -12.99 -19.02 8.12
N PHE A 102 -12.77 -19.53 6.91
CA PHE A 102 -12.94 -18.79 5.66
C PHE A 102 -13.27 -19.74 4.50
N TYR A 103 -13.96 -19.25 3.48
CA TYR A 103 -14.11 -19.99 2.23
C TYR A 103 -13.00 -19.60 1.24
N ALA A 104 -12.58 -20.55 0.42
CA ALA A 104 -11.64 -20.31 -0.66
C ALA A 104 -11.78 -21.35 -1.79
N SER A 105 -11.32 -20.98 -3.00
CA SER A 105 -11.09 -21.92 -4.09
C SER A 105 -9.59 -22.21 -4.26
N PRO A 106 -9.14 -23.47 -4.31
CA PRO A 106 -7.76 -23.82 -4.66
C PRO A 106 -7.45 -23.57 -6.16
N GLU A 107 -8.46 -23.27 -6.97
CA GLU A 107 -8.37 -23.08 -8.41
C GLU A 107 -8.77 -21.66 -8.81
N GLN A 108 -8.04 -21.07 -9.77
CA GLN A 108 -8.38 -19.77 -10.32
C GLN A 108 -9.54 -19.90 -11.31
N PRO A 109 -10.68 -19.21 -11.12
CA PRO A 109 -11.77 -19.20 -12.09
C PRO A 109 -11.32 -18.62 -13.43
N ALA A 110 -11.73 -19.27 -14.51
CA ALA A 110 -11.58 -18.74 -15.87
C ALA A 110 -12.78 -17.88 -16.26
N ILE A 111 -12.59 -16.96 -17.22
CA ILE A 111 -13.71 -16.20 -17.81
C ILE A 111 -14.62 -17.18 -18.57
N PRO A 112 -15.91 -17.31 -18.18
CA PRO A 112 -16.86 -18.15 -18.90
C PRO A 112 -16.93 -17.74 -20.37
N ALA A 113 -17.03 -18.72 -21.29
CA ALA A 113 -16.97 -18.46 -22.73
C ALA A 113 -18.01 -17.42 -23.20
N ALA A 114 -19.20 -17.43 -22.58
CA ALA A 114 -20.28 -16.50 -22.86
C ALA A 114 -20.02 -15.05 -22.42
N LEU A 115 -18.98 -14.81 -21.61
CA LEU A 115 -18.67 -13.51 -21.01
C LEU A 115 -17.40 -12.87 -21.56
N ARG A 116 -16.70 -13.51 -22.51
CA ARG A 116 -15.40 -13.03 -22.99
C ARG A 116 -15.43 -11.68 -23.71
N ASP A 117 -16.60 -11.25 -24.17
CA ASP A 117 -16.78 -9.95 -24.81
C ASP A 117 -16.97 -8.81 -23.78
N ASP A 118 -17.50 -9.12 -22.59
CA ASP A 118 -17.86 -8.13 -21.56
C ASP A 118 -16.90 -8.13 -20.36
N VAL A 119 -16.34 -9.29 -20.00
CA VAL A 119 -15.49 -9.50 -18.82
C VAL A 119 -14.04 -9.70 -19.27
N THR A 120 -13.13 -8.91 -18.68
CA THR A 120 -11.70 -8.91 -19.02
C THR A 120 -10.86 -9.74 -18.06
N ALA A 121 -11.29 -9.89 -16.81
CA ALA A 121 -10.65 -10.76 -15.81
C ALA A 121 -11.64 -11.16 -14.71
N VAL A 122 -11.32 -12.26 -14.02
CA VAL A 122 -12.05 -12.76 -12.85
C VAL A 122 -11.06 -12.83 -11.69
N GLY A 123 -11.50 -12.33 -10.54
CA GLY A 123 -10.79 -12.32 -9.28
C GLY A 123 -10.66 -13.68 -8.63
N ARG A 124 -10.24 -13.70 -7.37
CA ARG A 124 -10.22 -14.92 -6.56
C ARG A 124 -11.49 -15.08 -5.76
N VAL A 125 -11.85 -16.34 -5.54
CA VAL A 125 -12.91 -16.71 -4.60
C VAL A 125 -12.25 -16.98 -3.26
N MET A 126 -12.26 -16.00 -2.36
CA MET A 126 -11.65 -16.09 -1.03
C MET A 126 -12.30 -15.09 -0.06
N SER A 127 -12.56 -15.51 1.18
CA SER A 127 -13.09 -14.65 2.26
C SER A 127 -12.08 -14.36 3.37
N TYR A 128 -10.80 -14.38 3.03
CA TYR A 128 -9.71 -14.18 3.97
C TYR A 128 -8.72 -13.21 3.37
N THR A 129 -8.23 -12.27 4.16
CA THR A 129 -7.11 -11.42 3.78
C THR A 129 -6.17 -11.34 4.97
N PRO A 130 -4.97 -11.93 4.88
CA PRO A 130 -3.92 -11.65 5.84
C PRO A 130 -3.66 -10.15 5.86
N TYR A 131 -3.74 -9.53 7.02
CA TYR A 131 -3.41 -8.12 7.21
C TYR A 131 -2.33 -8.00 8.27
N ARG A 132 -1.58 -6.90 8.25
CA ARG A 132 -0.50 -6.67 9.21
C ARG A 132 -0.46 -5.21 9.62
N MET A 133 -0.24 -4.99 10.92
CA MET A 133 0.37 -3.77 11.44
C MET A 133 1.83 -4.11 11.67
N LYS A 134 2.75 -3.28 11.21
CA LYS A 134 4.17 -3.60 11.24
C LYS A 134 4.88 -2.64 12.17
N ARG A 135 4.86 -3.01 13.46
CA ARG A 135 5.74 -2.42 14.45
C ARG A 135 6.93 -3.37 14.67
N PRO A 136 8.16 -2.87 14.73
CA PRO A 136 9.27 -3.63 15.29
C PRO A 136 8.98 -3.94 16.77
N ASP A 137 8.95 -5.22 17.14
CA ASP A 137 8.78 -5.67 18.55
C ASP A 137 9.93 -5.23 19.47
N ILE A 138 11.01 -4.67 18.90
CA ILE A 138 12.23 -4.32 19.59
C ILE A 138 12.31 -2.79 19.67
N VAL A 139 12.25 -2.27 20.90
CA VAL A 139 12.66 -0.89 21.22
C VAL A 139 14.15 -0.93 21.50
N PRO A 140 15.03 -0.42 20.62
CA PRO A 140 16.45 -0.50 20.87
C PRO A 140 16.86 0.49 21.98
N LEU A 141 17.56 -0.02 22.99
CA LEU A 141 18.00 0.78 24.15
C LEU A 141 19.26 1.62 23.85
N ASP A 142 19.93 1.38 22.72
CA ASP A 142 21.26 1.92 22.39
C ASP A 142 21.26 2.95 21.24
N VAL A 143 20.10 3.43 20.79
CA VAL A 143 20.01 4.56 19.84
C VAL A 143 20.51 5.83 20.55
N PRO A 144 21.35 6.68 19.92
CA PRO A 144 21.76 7.96 20.52
C PRO A 144 20.52 8.73 21.01
N LYS A 145 20.42 8.85 22.34
CA LYS A 145 19.31 9.42 23.14
C LYS A 145 18.12 9.94 22.32
N GLY A 146 17.17 9.06 22.01
CA GLY A 146 15.76 9.41 21.74
C GLY A 146 15.24 9.26 20.32
N GLY A 147 16.09 9.08 19.29
CA GLY A 147 15.66 9.10 17.89
C GLY A 147 15.55 10.51 17.30
N LEU A 148 15.13 10.64 16.04
CA LEU A 148 15.00 11.95 15.37
C LEU A 148 13.90 12.80 16.02
N THR A 149 14.24 14.06 16.32
CA THR A 149 13.29 15.09 16.77
C THR A 149 12.55 15.69 15.57
N PRO A 150 11.45 16.44 15.77
CA PRO A 150 10.77 17.14 14.67
C PRO A 150 11.68 18.03 13.82
N ASP A 151 12.49 18.89 14.47
CA ASP A 151 13.47 19.73 13.76
C ASP A 151 14.51 18.90 13.02
N GLY A 152 14.95 17.79 13.64
CA GLY A 152 15.88 16.86 13.03
C GLY A 152 15.29 16.19 11.79
N LEU A 153 14.00 15.85 11.82
CA LEU A 153 13.28 15.23 10.72
C LEU A 153 13.11 16.20 9.54
N LEU A 154 12.72 17.46 9.81
CA LEU A 154 12.67 18.52 8.80
C LEU A 154 14.05 18.81 8.19
N SER A 155 15.09 18.87 9.02
CA SER A 155 16.47 19.09 8.60
C SER A 155 17.00 17.92 7.76
N ALA A 156 16.74 16.68 8.19
CA ALA A 156 17.13 15.47 7.49
C ALA A 156 16.58 15.48 6.06
N TYR A 157 15.29 15.77 5.85
CA TYR A 157 14.66 15.74 4.51
C TYR A 157 14.64 17.07 3.76
N ASN A 158 15.47 18.04 4.16
CA ASN A 158 15.56 19.37 3.56
C ASN A 158 14.19 20.05 3.42
N ALA A 159 13.39 19.97 4.48
CA ALA A 159 12.05 20.56 4.59
C ALA A 159 12.03 21.83 5.46
N THR A 160 13.07 22.07 6.27
CA THR A 160 13.22 23.31 7.06
C THR A 160 12.98 24.58 6.26
N PRO A 161 13.48 24.75 5.01
CA PRO A 161 13.21 25.96 4.24
C PRO A 161 11.73 26.19 3.91
N LEU A 162 10.94 25.11 3.79
CA LEU A 162 9.49 25.23 3.60
C LEU A 162 8.77 25.58 4.91
N ALA A 163 9.16 24.95 6.01
CA ALA A 163 8.62 25.25 7.34
C ALA A 163 8.93 26.70 7.77
N ASP A 164 10.16 27.18 7.57
CA ASP A 164 10.57 28.56 7.85
C ASP A 164 9.82 29.59 7.00
N ALA A 165 9.33 29.18 5.83
CA ALA A 165 8.48 30.00 4.96
C ALA A 165 7.00 30.00 5.39
N GLY A 166 6.65 29.31 6.48
CA GLY A 166 5.29 29.21 7.02
C GLY A 166 4.46 28.07 6.43
N PHE A 167 5.06 27.13 5.68
CA PHE A 167 4.36 25.93 5.24
C PHE A 167 4.43 24.88 6.35
N THR A 168 3.37 24.83 7.17
CA THR A 168 3.25 23.97 8.35
C THR A 168 2.04 23.03 8.29
N GLY A 169 1.32 23.01 7.17
CA GLY A 169 0.13 22.20 6.97
C GLY A 169 -1.20 22.88 7.25
N GLU A 170 -1.20 24.17 7.64
CA GLU A 170 -2.45 24.93 7.83
C GLU A 170 -3.40 24.82 6.62
N GLY A 171 -4.65 24.45 6.91
CA GLY A 171 -5.71 24.26 5.90
C GLY A 171 -5.60 22.97 5.08
N ALA A 172 -4.56 22.16 5.26
CA ALA A 172 -4.44 20.84 4.67
C ALA A 172 -4.99 19.75 5.60
N THR A 173 -5.29 18.58 5.03
CA THR A 173 -5.72 17.40 5.77
C THR A 173 -4.81 16.22 5.43
N ILE A 174 -4.34 15.52 6.46
CA ILE A 174 -3.66 14.22 6.33
C ILE A 174 -4.62 13.16 6.87
N VAL A 175 -4.93 12.17 6.04
CA VAL A 175 -5.75 11.01 6.42
C VAL A 175 -4.82 9.83 6.65
N ILE A 176 -4.90 9.23 7.83
CA ILE A 176 -4.15 8.05 8.23
C ILE A 176 -5.13 6.88 8.31
N PHE A 177 -4.90 5.85 7.51
CA PHE A 177 -5.70 4.62 7.57
C PHE A 177 -5.09 3.69 8.62
N ALA A 178 -5.91 3.25 9.56
CA ALA A 178 -5.44 2.57 10.77
C ALA A 178 -6.22 1.29 11.07
N PHE A 179 -5.53 0.31 11.68
CA PHE A 179 -6.14 -0.89 12.26
C PHE A 179 -6.17 -0.89 13.79
N ASP A 180 -5.32 -0.08 14.44
CA ASP A 180 -5.33 0.13 15.89
C ASP A 180 -5.73 1.57 16.24
N SER A 181 -5.77 1.83 17.54
CA SER A 181 -6.15 3.11 18.10
C SER A 181 -4.97 3.78 18.80
N VAL A 182 -5.17 5.05 19.16
CA VAL A 182 -4.26 5.88 19.93
C VAL A 182 -4.91 6.37 21.23
N GLU A 183 -4.07 6.68 22.22
CA GLU A 183 -4.48 7.37 23.45
C GLU A 183 -4.09 8.84 23.39
N GLN A 184 -5.05 9.74 23.71
CA GLN A 184 -4.85 11.19 23.62
C GLN A 184 -3.73 11.68 24.54
N GLU A 185 -3.53 11.03 25.69
CA GLU A 185 -2.46 11.36 26.63
C GLU A 185 -1.07 11.20 26.01
N ASP A 186 -0.89 10.22 25.11
CA ASP A 186 0.39 10.02 24.42
C ASP A 186 0.65 11.14 23.40
N LEU A 187 -0.40 11.58 22.70
CA LEU A 187 -0.33 12.70 21.74
C LEU A 187 -0.04 14.03 22.43
N ASP A 188 -0.71 14.29 23.56
CA ASP A 188 -0.49 15.48 24.38
C ASP A 188 0.94 15.52 24.92
N LEU A 189 1.43 14.40 25.46
CA LEU A 189 2.81 14.31 25.97
C LEU A 189 3.84 14.47 24.84
N PHE A 190 3.58 13.92 23.66
CA PHE A 190 4.43 14.13 22.49
C PHE A 190 4.51 15.60 22.10
N ALA A 191 3.36 16.27 21.98
CA ALA A 191 3.30 17.68 21.61
C ALA A 191 4.06 18.54 22.62
N ASP A 192 3.79 18.35 23.92
CA ASP A 192 4.44 19.09 25.01
C ASP A 192 5.97 18.90 25.02
N THR A 193 6.42 17.64 24.89
CA THR A 193 7.86 17.32 24.95
C THR A 193 8.60 17.66 23.66
N SER A 194 7.89 17.85 22.56
CA SER A 194 8.44 18.21 21.25
C SER A 194 8.35 19.72 20.96
N GLY A 195 7.70 20.50 21.83
CA GLY A 195 7.49 21.93 21.62
C GLY A 195 6.50 22.25 20.49
N LEU A 196 5.57 21.34 20.21
CA LEU A 196 4.56 21.44 19.15
C LEU A 196 3.18 21.76 19.76
N PRO A 197 2.24 22.33 18.99
CA PRO A 197 0.87 22.51 19.46
C PRO A 197 0.24 21.14 19.78
N ARG A 198 -0.54 21.07 20.85
CA ARG A 198 -1.38 19.89 21.11
C ARG A 198 -2.44 19.75 20.04
N PHE A 199 -2.79 18.51 19.71
CA PHE A 199 -3.75 18.19 18.66
C PHE A 199 -4.63 17.02 19.08
N THR A 200 -5.84 16.97 18.52
CA THR A 200 -6.77 15.85 18.71
C THR A 200 -7.18 15.37 17.32
N PRO A 201 -6.86 14.12 16.93
CA PRO A 201 -7.25 13.60 15.63
C PRO A 201 -8.76 13.38 15.57
N GLU A 202 -9.34 13.59 14.40
CA GLU A 202 -10.70 13.13 14.11
C GLU A 202 -10.69 11.64 13.83
N ILE A 203 -11.64 10.88 14.39
CA ILE A 203 -11.74 9.43 14.18
C ILE A 203 -12.99 9.11 13.35
N VAL A 204 -12.80 8.49 12.19
CA VAL A 204 -13.84 8.06 11.25
C VAL A 204 -13.98 6.54 11.28
N GLY A 205 -15.22 6.03 11.30
CA GLY A 205 -15.47 4.59 11.30
C GLY A 205 -15.37 3.91 12.68
N GLY A 206 -15.36 4.71 13.76
CA GLY A 206 -15.28 4.24 15.15
C GLY A 206 -13.85 3.99 15.62
N LYS A 207 -13.58 4.19 16.92
CA LYS A 207 -12.26 3.96 17.55
C LYS A 207 -11.95 2.45 17.55
N PRO A 208 -10.85 1.99 16.93
CA PRO A 208 -10.44 0.59 17.04
C PRO A 208 -10.24 0.18 18.50
N SER A 209 -10.53 -1.08 18.84
CA SER A 209 -10.45 -1.55 20.23
C SER A 209 -9.03 -1.84 20.70
N GLU A 210 -8.12 -2.11 19.77
CA GLU A 210 -6.73 -2.47 20.05
C GLU A 210 -5.83 -1.23 20.02
N VAL A 211 -4.80 -1.22 20.84
CA VAL A 211 -3.81 -0.13 20.92
C VAL A 211 -2.42 -0.76 20.86
N HIS A 212 -1.76 -0.65 19.71
CA HIS A 212 -0.45 -1.26 19.45
C HIS A 212 0.65 -0.23 19.19
N GLY A 213 0.28 1.04 19.00
CA GLY A 213 1.18 2.18 18.88
C GLY A 213 1.48 2.59 17.43
N GLU A 214 0.91 1.89 16.45
CA GLU A 214 1.07 2.21 15.03
C GLU A 214 0.43 3.56 14.73
N THR A 215 -0.87 3.70 15.02
CA THR A 215 -1.59 4.97 14.85
C THR A 215 -0.96 6.11 15.66
N ALA A 216 -0.43 5.81 16.85
CA ALA A 216 0.26 6.79 17.67
C ALA A 216 1.54 7.30 16.98
N MET A 217 2.34 6.40 16.42
CA MET A 217 3.56 6.74 15.68
C MET A 217 3.21 7.57 14.43
N ASP A 218 2.25 7.12 13.62
CA ASP A 218 1.90 7.79 12.37
C ASP A 218 1.43 9.22 12.59
N LEU A 219 0.54 9.42 13.58
CA LEU A 219 0.05 10.74 13.95
C LEU A 219 1.17 11.66 14.42
N GLN A 220 2.05 11.17 15.30
CA GLN A 220 3.12 11.99 15.87
C GLN A 220 4.19 12.35 14.83
N VAL A 221 4.52 11.42 13.93
CA VAL A 221 5.45 11.65 12.82
C VAL A 221 4.87 12.65 11.81
N ALA A 222 3.59 12.51 11.45
CA ALA A 222 2.93 13.48 10.58
C ALA A 222 2.86 14.87 11.24
N HIS A 223 2.49 14.92 12.52
CA HIS A 223 2.41 16.15 13.32
C HIS A 223 3.78 16.83 13.49
N ALA A 224 4.85 16.06 13.58
CA ALA A 224 6.22 16.58 13.67
C ALA A 224 6.63 17.40 12.43
N ILE A 225 6.12 17.05 11.26
CA ILE A 225 6.46 17.70 9.99
C ILE A 225 5.44 18.79 9.63
N ALA A 226 4.15 18.53 9.86
CA ALA A 226 3.05 19.41 9.49
C ALA A 226 2.13 19.68 10.70
N PRO A 227 2.60 20.45 11.70
CA PRO A 227 1.92 20.61 12.98
C PRO A 227 0.57 21.34 12.92
N ASP A 228 0.29 22.07 11.83
CA ASP A 228 -0.97 22.79 11.64
C ASP A 228 -1.93 22.05 10.68
N ALA A 229 -1.57 20.85 10.23
CA ALA A 229 -2.45 20.01 9.43
C ALA A 229 -3.59 19.41 10.26
N ARG A 230 -4.79 19.31 9.67
CA ARG A 230 -5.86 18.50 10.24
C ARG A 230 -5.48 17.02 10.09
N LEU A 231 -5.38 16.31 11.21
CA LEU A 231 -5.13 14.86 11.22
C LEU A 231 -6.44 14.09 11.39
N VAL A 232 -6.69 13.16 10.48
CA VAL A 232 -7.87 12.29 10.47
C VAL A 232 -7.41 10.84 10.51
N VAL A 233 -7.92 10.05 11.45
CA VAL A 233 -7.73 8.61 11.53
C VAL A 233 -8.97 7.92 10.97
N VAL A 234 -8.78 7.09 9.94
CA VAL A 234 -9.83 6.28 9.33
C VAL A 234 -9.64 4.84 9.77
N ASN A 235 -10.61 4.31 10.51
CA ASN A 235 -10.61 2.91 10.91
C ASN A 235 -10.83 2.00 9.69
N ALA A 236 -9.75 1.37 9.27
CA ALA A 236 -9.71 0.46 8.15
C ALA A 236 -9.96 -1.01 8.56
N ARG A 237 -10.03 -1.31 9.88
CA ARG A 237 -10.15 -2.69 10.39
C ARG A 237 -11.32 -3.48 9.79
N PRO A 238 -12.53 -2.90 9.60
CA PRO A 238 -13.65 -3.61 8.98
C PRO A 238 -13.39 -4.06 7.54
N THR A 239 -12.39 -3.50 6.84
CA THR A 239 -12.06 -3.90 5.48
C THR A 239 -11.47 -5.30 5.42
N VAL A 240 -10.81 -5.78 6.48
CA VAL A 240 -10.14 -7.09 6.51
C VAL A 240 -10.91 -8.14 7.34
N GLU A 241 -12.14 -7.80 7.73
CA GLU A 241 -13.05 -8.71 8.44
C GLU A 241 -14.03 -9.33 7.43
N GLY A 242 -14.12 -10.65 7.39
CA GLY A 242 -14.98 -11.36 6.44
C GLY A 242 -14.49 -11.27 4.99
N ASP A 243 -15.42 -11.36 4.05
CA ASP A 243 -15.18 -11.38 2.61
C ASP A 243 -15.10 -9.98 1.97
N GLY A 244 -14.76 -9.87 0.68
CA GLY A 244 -14.91 -8.61 -0.05
C GLY A 244 -13.95 -7.49 0.34
N THR A 245 -12.77 -7.85 0.85
CA THR A 245 -11.79 -6.90 1.40
C THR A 245 -11.54 -5.67 0.53
N TYR A 246 -11.19 -5.90 -0.72
CA TYR A 246 -10.80 -4.82 -1.64
C TYR A 246 -12.00 -4.01 -2.13
N GLU A 247 -13.20 -4.60 -2.16
CA GLU A 247 -14.42 -3.84 -2.40
C GLU A 247 -14.72 -2.89 -1.22
N LYS A 248 -14.60 -3.38 0.02
CA LYS A 248 -14.76 -2.54 1.22
C LYS A 248 -13.71 -1.43 1.25
N LEU A 249 -12.46 -1.74 0.92
CA LEU A 249 -11.38 -0.75 0.85
C LEU A 249 -11.66 0.30 -0.25
N GLY A 250 -12.10 -0.11 -1.44
CA GLY A 250 -12.49 0.82 -2.50
C GLY A 250 -13.62 1.77 -2.05
N ARG A 251 -14.64 1.25 -1.38
CA ARG A 251 -15.72 2.07 -0.79
C ARG A 251 -15.23 3.00 0.30
N LEU A 252 -14.29 2.55 1.13
CA LEU A 252 -13.68 3.38 2.16
C LEU A 252 -12.92 4.55 1.53
N PHE A 253 -12.14 4.30 0.46
CA PHE A 253 -11.46 5.36 -0.29
C PHE A 253 -12.45 6.34 -0.92
N GLU A 254 -13.54 5.87 -1.52
CA GLU A 254 -14.60 6.75 -2.05
C GLU A 254 -15.27 7.60 -0.97
N GLN A 255 -15.48 7.04 0.23
CA GLN A 255 -16.01 7.81 1.36
C GLN A 255 -15.02 8.89 1.78
N VAL A 256 -13.76 8.51 2.04
CA VAL A 256 -12.72 9.44 2.49
C VAL A 256 -12.50 10.58 1.50
N ASP A 257 -12.49 10.28 0.20
CA ASP A 257 -12.32 11.28 -0.86
C ASP A 257 -13.52 12.23 -1.00
N ARG A 258 -14.73 11.77 -0.66
CA ARG A 258 -15.93 12.62 -0.58
C ARG A 258 -15.87 13.55 0.62
N ASP A 259 -15.44 13.02 1.76
CA ASP A 259 -15.45 13.72 3.05
C ASP A 259 -14.25 14.67 3.19
N TYR A 260 -13.11 14.32 2.60
CA TYR A 260 -11.83 15.05 2.64
C TYR A 260 -11.18 15.14 1.24
N PRO A 261 -11.81 15.83 0.28
CA PRO A 261 -11.30 15.92 -1.09
C PRO A 261 -9.93 16.61 -1.14
N GLY A 262 -8.99 16.00 -1.87
CA GLY A 262 -7.64 16.55 -2.03
C GLY A 262 -6.74 16.39 -0.79
N ALA A 263 -7.16 15.61 0.22
CA ALA A 263 -6.32 15.25 1.35
C ALA A 263 -5.11 14.41 0.92
N VAL A 264 -4.05 14.40 1.73
CA VAL A 264 -2.93 13.48 1.55
C VAL A 264 -3.18 12.24 2.41
N TRP A 265 -3.09 11.05 1.81
CA TRP A 265 -3.38 9.78 2.46
C TRP A 265 -2.09 9.04 2.82
N SER A 266 -2.05 8.50 4.04
CA SER A 266 -0.99 7.63 4.54
C SER A 266 -1.57 6.29 4.95
N LEU A 267 -1.06 5.22 4.32
CA LEU A 267 -1.33 3.84 4.67
C LEU A 267 -0.03 3.27 5.23
N SER A 268 0.05 3.15 6.55
CA SER A 268 1.14 2.47 7.29
C SER A 268 0.84 0.99 7.53
N ILE A 269 -0.29 0.52 7.00
CA ILE A 269 -0.85 -0.82 7.17
C ILE A 269 -0.97 -1.53 5.82
N GLY A 270 -0.82 -2.86 5.83
CA GLY A 270 -0.85 -3.68 4.62
C GLY A 270 -2.05 -4.62 4.52
N TRP A 271 -2.50 -4.87 3.29
CA TRP A 271 -3.59 -5.81 2.94
C TRP A 271 -3.06 -7.15 2.43
N GLY A 272 -1.87 -7.52 2.89
CA GLY A 272 -1.26 -8.82 2.61
C GLY A 272 -0.56 -8.84 1.26
N CYS A 273 0.02 -10.00 0.93
CA CYS A 273 0.85 -10.10 -0.26
C CYS A 273 0.04 -10.23 -1.55
N GLU A 274 0.53 -9.63 -2.62
CA GLU A 274 -0.10 -9.65 -3.94
C GLU A 274 -0.35 -11.06 -4.52
N ALA A 275 0.43 -12.07 -4.09
CA ALA A 275 0.26 -13.46 -4.54
C ALA A 275 -1.01 -14.13 -4.00
N PHE A 276 -1.67 -13.55 -3.00
CA PHE A 276 -2.97 -14.01 -2.50
C PHE A 276 -4.15 -13.54 -3.36
N VAL A 277 -3.93 -12.59 -4.28
CA VAL A 277 -4.98 -11.91 -5.02
C VAL A 277 -4.68 -11.89 -6.52
N THR A 278 -5.51 -11.20 -7.29
CA THR A 278 -5.31 -10.89 -8.70
C THR A 278 -5.49 -9.39 -8.93
N ALA A 279 -5.08 -8.89 -10.09
CA ALA A 279 -5.36 -7.52 -10.49
C ALA A 279 -6.87 -7.19 -10.50
N ALA A 280 -7.73 -8.17 -10.79
CA ALA A 280 -9.18 -7.97 -10.77
C ALA A 280 -9.72 -7.69 -9.36
N ASP A 281 -9.15 -8.35 -8.33
CA ASP A 281 -9.56 -8.13 -6.94
C ASP A 281 -9.26 -6.70 -6.48
N LEU A 282 -8.16 -6.10 -6.97
CA LEU A 282 -7.73 -4.74 -6.63
C LEU A 282 -8.41 -3.63 -7.45
N ALA A 283 -9.19 -3.97 -8.47
CA ALA A 283 -9.84 -2.99 -9.36
C ALA A 283 -10.74 -1.96 -8.61
N PRO A 284 -11.51 -2.32 -7.57
CA PRO A 284 -12.28 -1.34 -6.79
C PRO A 284 -11.40 -0.30 -6.11
N VAL A 285 -10.25 -0.71 -5.57
CA VAL A 285 -9.30 0.15 -4.87
C VAL A 285 -8.59 1.08 -5.85
N GLU A 286 -8.12 0.55 -6.98
CA GLU A 286 -7.47 1.34 -8.02
C GLU A 286 -8.43 2.40 -8.59
N ALA A 287 -9.67 2.03 -8.88
CA ALA A 287 -10.67 2.95 -9.41
C ALA A 287 -10.96 4.11 -8.44
N ALA A 288 -11.14 3.81 -7.15
CA ALA A 288 -11.37 4.81 -6.11
C ALA A 288 -10.16 5.75 -5.95
N LEU A 289 -8.95 5.19 -5.91
CA LEU A 289 -7.71 5.97 -5.79
C LEU A 289 -7.49 6.88 -7.00
N MET A 290 -7.69 6.37 -8.23
CA MET A 290 -7.60 7.19 -9.44
C MET A 290 -8.61 8.33 -9.45
N ALA A 291 -9.82 8.12 -8.94
CA ALA A 291 -10.83 9.16 -8.81
C ALA A 291 -10.41 10.25 -7.81
N ALA A 292 -9.85 9.85 -6.66
CA ALA A 292 -9.31 10.76 -5.65
C ALA A 292 -8.14 11.60 -6.19
N GLN A 293 -7.22 10.96 -6.91
CA GLN A 293 -6.05 11.63 -7.49
C GLN A 293 -6.42 12.71 -8.51
N ARG A 294 -7.53 12.54 -9.23
CA ARG A 294 -8.06 13.60 -10.12
C ARG A 294 -8.55 14.83 -9.36
N ARG A 295 -8.87 14.70 -8.07
CA ARG A 295 -9.22 15.79 -7.16
C ARG A 295 -8.06 16.32 -6.33
N GLY A 296 -6.83 15.86 -6.61
CA GLY A 296 -5.62 16.36 -5.95
C GLY A 296 -5.11 15.49 -4.80
N THR A 297 -5.81 14.41 -4.45
CA THR A 297 -5.37 13.47 -3.41
C THR A 297 -4.05 12.80 -3.82
N THR A 298 -3.08 12.79 -2.92
CA THR A 298 -1.85 11.99 -3.04
C THR A 298 -1.89 10.89 -1.99
N ALA A 299 -1.56 9.65 -2.34
CA ALA A 299 -1.63 8.52 -1.43
C ALA A 299 -0.30 7.78 -1.36
N PHE A 300 0.11 7.45 -0.14
CA PHE A 300 1.34 6.73 0.18
C PHE A 300 1.00 5.44 0.90
N ASP A 301 1.69 4.36 0.54
CA ASP A 301 1.56 3.06 1.18
C ASP A 301 2.94 2.52 1.55
N ALA A 302 3.08 2.07 2.80
CA ALA A 302 4.29 1.44 3.30
C ALA A 302 4.60 0.19 2.47
N SER A 303 5.83 0.07 1.95
CA SER A 303 6.16 -1.06 1.07
C SER A 303 6.20 -2.41 1.80
N GLY A 304 6.35 -2.38 3.13
CA GLY A 304 6.41 -3.52 4.01
C GLY A 304 7.76 -3.65 4.72
N ASP A 305 7.76 -4.42 5.81
CA ASP A 305 8.89 -4.55 6.75
C ASP A 305 9.53 -5.93 6.74
N SER A 306 9.17 -6.77 5.76
CA SER A 306 9.64 -8.16 5.67
C SER A 306 10.79 -8.34 4.68
N ALA A 307 11.54 -7.27 4.37
CA ALA A 307 12.71 -7.29 3.49
C ALA A 307 12.44 -7.91 2.09
N GLY A 308 11.25 -7.69 1.51
CA GLY A 308 10.85 -8.22 0.21
C GLY A 308 10.19 -9.61 0.28
N LEU A 309 9.91 -10.10 1.49
CA LEU A 309 9.29 -11.39 1.77
C LEU A 309 7.85 -11.24 2.25
N GLU A 310 7.07 -10.32 1.68
CA GLU A 310 5.69 -10.07 2.14
C GLU A 310 4.77 -11.29 1.98
N CYS A 311 5.13 -12.23 1.11
CA CYS A 311 4.39 -13.47 0.92
C CYS A 311 4.75 -14.57 1.93
N LYS A 312 5.72 -14.33 2.82
CA LYS A 312 6.05 -15.26 3.91
C LYS A 312 4.90 -15.37 4.90
N GLY A 313 4.25 -16.52 4.94
CA GLY A 313 3.05 -16.78 5.75
C GLY A 313 3.31 -16.87 7.25
N GLY A 314 3.19 -15.75 7.97
CA GLY A 314 3.01 -15.72 9.43
C GLY A 314 4.26 -15.93 10.28
N ASP A 315 4.05 -15.97 11.60
CA ASP A 315 5.04 -15.78 12.68
C ASP A 315 6.11 -16.90 12.80
N ARG A 316 6.20 -17.81 11.83
CA ARG A 316 7.22 -18.87 11.79
C ARG A 316 8.52 -18.30 11.24
N TRP A 317 9.14 -17.39 11.98
CA TRP A 317 10.42 -16.78 11.62
C TRP A 317 11.56 -17.79 11.43
N SER A 318 11.44 -18.98 12.03
CA SER A 318 12.42 -20.05 11.94
C SER A 318 12.43 -20.84 10.64
N ALA A 319 11.43 -20.69 9.76
CA ALA A 319 11.49 -21.30 8.43
C ALA A 319 12.39 -20.44 7.51
N PRO A 320 13.40 -21.03 6.85
CA PRO A 320 14.20 -20.30 5.87
C PRO A 320 13.30 -19.84 4.72
N PRO A 321 13.42 -18.58 4.26
CA PRO A 321 12.58 -18.08 3.19
C PRO A 321 12.86 -18.84 1.88
N GLY A 322 11.81 -19.10 1.11
CA GLY A 322 11.85 -19.69 -0.23
C GLY A 322 11.40 -18.72 -1.31
N PRO A 323 11.51 -19.10 -2.60
CA PRO A 323 11.10 -18.24 -3.72
C PRO A 323 9.63 -17.81 -3.69
N ASP A 324 8.76 -18.66 -3.12
CA ASP A 324 7.32 -18.37 -2.99
C ASP A 324 7.00 -17.32 -1.91
N ASP A 325 7.95 -17.04 -1.02
CA ASP A 325 7.84 -16.01 0.01
C ASP A 325 8.14 -14.61 -0.55
N ILE A 326 8.80 -14.53 -1.71
CA ILE A 326 9.13 -13.26 -2.38
C ILE A 326 7.85 -12.66 -2.96
N GLY A 327 7.59 -11.41 -2.57
CA GLY A 327 6.54 -10.58 -3.13
C GLY A 327 6.35 -9.31 -2.33
N VAL A 328 5.40 -8.49 -2.78
CA VAL A 328 5.12 -7.17 -2.21
C VAL A 328 3.70 -7.09 -1.66
N ASP A 329 3.43 -6.04 -0.89
CA ASP A 329 2.07 -5.72 -0.44
C ASP A 329 1.14 -5.46 -1.64
N ALA A 330 -0.09 -5.98 -1.56
CA ALA A 330 -1.08 -5.93 -2.62
C ALA A 330 -1.53 -4.50 -2.96
N VAL A 331 -1.78 -3.64 -1.96
CA VAL A 331 -2.25 -2.27 -2.19
C VAL A 331 -1.07 -1.37 -2.60
N ALA A 332 0.10 -1.56 -1.99
CA ALA A 332 1.32 -0.87 -2.41
C ALA A 332 1.71 -1.21 -3.86
N SER A 333 1.37 -2.41 -4.34
CA SER A 333 1.63 -2.84 -5.73
C SER A 333 0.83 -2.11 -6.80
N LEU A 334 -0.26 -1.42 -6.44
CA LEU A 334 -1.04 -0.60 -7.37
C LEU A 334 -0.12 0.42 -8.07
N PRO A 335 -0.13 0.54 -9.42
CA PRO A 335 0.74 1.48 -10.12
C PRO A 335 0.54 2.93 -9.68
N THR A 336 -0.68 3.30 -9.34
CA THR A 336 -1.03 4.66 -8.91
C THR A 336 -0.76 4.94 -7.44
N MET A 337 -0.47 3.93 -6.63
CA MET A 337 -0.07 4.12 -5.23
C MET A 337 1.42 4.47 -5.18
N THR A 338 1.80 5.49 -4.41
CA THR A 338 3.22 5.75 -4.16
C THR A 338 3.69 4.82 -3.04
N SER A 339 4.42 3.76 -3.42
CA SER A 339 4.97 2.82 -2.45
C SER A 339 6.24 3.39 -1.81
N VAL A 340 6.30 3.35 -0.47
CA VAL A 340 7.36 3.97 0.32
C VAL A 340 8.17 2.91 1.06
N GLY A 341 9.43 2.75 0.66
CA GLY A 341 10.41 1.88 1.32
C GLY A 341 11.17 2.56 2.45
N GLY A 342 12.16 1.82 2.97
CA GLY A 342 12.85 2.13 4.20
C GLY A 342 14.37 2.27 4.08
N THR A 343 14.93 3.23 4.82
CA THR A 343 16.36 3.48 4.95
C THR A 343 16.81 3.42 6.41
N THR A 344 18.10 3.13 6.60
CA THR A 344 18.86 3.40 7.82
C THR A 344 19.54 4.76 7.65
N LEU A 345 19.15 5.73 8.49
CA LEU A 345 19.56 7.13 8.35
C LEU A 345 20.65 7.51 9.37
N SER A 346 21.77 8.00 8.87
CA SER A 346 22.81 8.61 9.71
C SER A 346 22.65 10.13 9.70
N THR A 347 22.50 10.72 10.87
CA THR A 347 22.47 12.18 11.06
C THR A 347 23.60 12.68 11.93
N GLY A 348 23.93 13.97 11.79
CA GLY A 348 24.78 14.62 12.76
C GLY A 348 24.01 15.09 14.00
N THR A 349 24.69 15.83 14.87
CA THR A 349 24.18 16.18 16.21
C THR A 349 22.94 17.07 16.23
N ARG A 350 22.56 17.69 15.10
CA ARG A 350 21.35 18.52 14.96
C ARG A 350 20.34 17.91 13.98
N GLY A 351 20.43 16.59 13.74
CA GLY A 351 19.55 15.88 12.82
C GLY A 351 19.83 16.14 11.33
N GLN A 352 20.90 16.87 10.98
CA GLN A 352 21.27 17.06 9.59
C GLN A 352 21.65 15.73 8.95
N TRP A 353 21.16 15.48 7.73
CA TRP A 353 21.48 14.28 6.97
C TRP A 353 22.99 14.15 6.72
N LEU A 354 23.53 12.94 6.89
CA LEU A 354 24.92 12.60 6.55
C LEU A 354 25.01 11.47 5.52
N ALA A 355 24.24 10.40 5.71
CA ALA A 355 24.21 9.24 4.82
C ALA A 355 22.95 8.41 5.03
N GLU A 356 22.56 7.64 4.02
CA GLU A 356 21.52 6.62 4.12
C GLU A 356 22.00 5.30 3.50
N HIS A 357 21.54 4.20 4.09
CA HIS A 357 21.67 2.84 3.55
C HIS A 357 20.27 2.23 3.46
N ALA A 358 20.09 1.23 2.59
CA ALA A 358 18.87 0.44 2.60
C ALA A 358 18.70 -0.25 3.95
N TRP A 359 17.49 -0.17 4.53
CA TRP A 359 17.19 -0.79 5.81
C TRP A 359 17.03 -2.30 5.67
N VAL A 360 17.86 -3.06 6.39
CA VAL A 360 17.74 -4.51 6.54
C VAL A 360 18.32 -5.00 7.85
N ASP A 361 17.58 -5.86 8.52
CA ASP A 361 18.04 -6.71 9.63
C ASP A 361 17.89 -8.18 9.18
N SER A 362 18.98 -8.72 8.60
CA SER A 362 18.97 -10.06 8.01
C SER A 362 18.66 -11.17 9.02
N PRO A 363 19.21 -11.17 10.25
CA PRO A 363 18.83 -12.14 11.28
C PRO A 363 17.33 -12.17 11.58
N LEU A 364 16.66 -11.02 11.52
CA LEU A 364 15.23 -10.91 11.82
C LEU A 364 14.32 -11.04 10.59
N SER A 365 14.88 -11.18 9.38
CA SER A 365 14.13 -11.07 8.11
C SER A 365 13.28 -9.79 8.07
N GLN A 366 13.79 -8.70 8.66
CA GLN A 366 13.16 -7.39 8.68
C GLN A 366 13.92 -6.44 7.76
N GLY A 367 13.22 -5.44 7.23
CA GLY A 367 13.83 -4.47 6.32
C GLY A 367 12.84 -3.94 5.29
N SER A 368 13.31 -3.00 4.49
CA SER A 368 12.52 -2.41 3.40
C SER A 368 12.06 -3.48 2.43
N SER A 369 10.74 -3.65 2.31
CA SER A 369 10.17 -4.46 1.25
C SER A 369 10.20 -3.73 -0.08
N GLY A 370 10.34 -4.51 -1.14
CA GLY A 370 10.50 -4.03 -2.50
C GLY A 370 10.81 -5.19 -3.42
N GLY A 371 10.59 -4.99 -4.72
CA GLY A 371 10.64 -6.07 -5.68
C GLY A 371 9.87 -5.79 -6.95
N VAL A 372 9.71 -6.84 -7.75
CA VAL A 372 8.97 -6.82 -9.01
C VAL A 372 7.56 -7.33 -8.73
N ALA A 373 6.54 -6.51 -8.98
CA ALA A 373 5.15 -6.90 -8.82
C ALA A 373 4.77 -8.06 -9.76
N LYS A 374 3.91 -8.95 -9.30
CA LYS A 374 3.35 -10.06 -10.09
C LYS A 374 2.08 -9.64 -10.84
N LEU A 375 1.34 -8.67 -10.30
CA LEU A 375 -0.01 -8.35 -10.79
C LEU A 375 -0.01 -7.33 -11.92
N PHE A 376 0.79 -6.26 -11.80
CA PHE A 376 0.66 -5.09 -12.66
C PHE A 376 1.79 -4.97 -13.68
N ALA A 377 1.42 -4.61 -14.91
CA ALA A 377 2.38 -4.26 -15.94
C ALA A 377 3.15 -2.99 -15.56
N ARG A 378 4.35 -2.82 -16.12
CA ARG A 378 5.18 -1.65 -15.86
C ARG A 378 4.47 -0.36 -16.32
N PRO A 379 4.23 0.60 -15.41
CA PRO A 379 3.63 1.87 -15.81
C PRO A 379 4.57 2.69 -16.68
N ALA A 380 4.00 3.60 -17.47
CA ALA A 380 4.72 4.39 -18.48
C ALA A 380 5.95 5.14 -17.93
N TRP A 381 5.84 5.66 -16.71
CA TRP A 381 6.92 6.41 -16.05
C TRP A 381 8.09 5.55 -15.56
N GLN A 382 7.91 4.23 -15.40
CA GLN A 382 8.98 3.28 -15.07
C GLN A 382 9.60 2.61 -16.32
N GLN A 383 9.07 2.84 -17.53
CA GLN A 383 9.47 2.08 -18.74
C GLN A 383 10.96 2.13 -19.06
N LYS A 384 11.62 3.25 -18.74
CA LYS A 384 13.06 3.45 -19.02
C LYS A 384 13.99 2.82 -17.98
N LEU A 385 13.45 2.30 -16.87
CA LEU A 385 14.26 1.66 -15.83
C LEU A 385 14.75 0.31 -16.32
N ASP A 386 15.98 -0.03 -15.94
CA ASP A 386 16.57 -1.34 -16.22
C ASP A 386 16.91 -2.01 -14.89
N VAL A 387 16.27 -3.14 -14.63
CA VAL A 387 16.38 -3.88 -13.38
C VAL A 387 16.46 -5.36 -13.74
N GLU A 388 17.59 -6.00 -13.44
CA GLU A 388 17.92 -7.36 -13.87
C GLU A 388 16.84 -8.39 -13.49
N ARG A 389 16.23 -8.22 -12.31
CA ARG A 389 15.18 -9.11 -11.80
C ARG A 389 13.86 -9.02 -12.58
N ASP A 390 13.58 -7.91 -13.25
CA ASP A 390 12.33 -7.74 -13.98
C ASP A 390 12.45 -8.19 -15.43
N THR A 391 12.21 -9.48 -15.63
CA THR A 391 12.20 -10.12 -16.97
C THR A 391 10.88 -9.94 -17.71
N GLU A 392 9.81 -9.49 -17.03
CA GLU A 392 8.45 -9.44 -17.56
C GLU A 392 7.91 -8.03 -17.79
N ARG A 393 8.71 -6.98 -17.51
CA ARG A 393 8.30 -5.57 -17.58
C ARG A 393 7.07 -5.31 -16.70
N ARG A 394 7.22 -5.55 -15.40
CA ARG A 394 6.21 -5.33 -14.36
C ARG A 394 6.45 -4.04 -13.58
N ARG A 395 5.47 -3.66 -12.76
CA ARG A 395 5.57 -2.55 -11.79
C ARG A 395 6.68 -2.86 -10.79
N LEU A 396 7.59 -1.91 -10.58
CA LEU A 396 8.73 -2.03 -9.68
C LEU A 396 8.46 -1.29 -8.38
N LEU A 397 8.85 -1.85 -7.23
CA LEU A 397 8.66 -1.28 -5.90
C LEU A 397 9.98 -1.24 -5.09
N PRO A 398 10.10 -0.32 -4.12
CA PRO A 398 9.21 0.82 -3.87
C PRO A 398 9.40 1.93 -4.92
N ASP A 399 8.61 3.01 -4.84
CA ASP A 399 8.80 4.19 -5.69
C ASP A 399 9.84 5.15 -5.07
N VAL A 400 9.79 5.32 -3.75
CA VAL A 400 10.66 6.21 -2.95
C VAL A 400 10.93 5.58 -1.58
N SER A 401 11.79 6.20 -0.77
CA SER A 401 12.05 5.73 0.60
C SER A 401 12.16 6.86 1.63
N ALA A 402 12.05 6.53 2.92
CA ALA A 402 12.44 7.39 4.04
C ALA A 402 12.97 6.52 5.20
N VAL A 403 13.30 7.14 6.33
CA VAL A 403 13.89 6.45 7.48
C VAL A 403 12.87 5.49 8.07
N ALA A 404 13.29 4.23 8.17
CA ALA A 404 12.50 3.11 8.66
C ALA A 404 13.26 2.24 9.66
N ASP A 405 14.60 2.31 9.68
CA ASP A 405 15.35 1.50 10.62
C ASP A 405 15.06 1.92 12.08
N PRO A 406 14.55 1.02 12.95
CA PRO A 406 14.24 1.33 14.34
C PRO A 406 15.44 1.80 15.16
N PHE A 407 16.67 1.48 14.71
CA PHE A 407 17.90 1.95 15.33
C PHE A 407 18.27 3.40 14.95
N THR A 408 17.56 4.00 13.98
CA THR A 408 17.77 5.38 13.52
C THR A 408 16.48 6.18 13.35
N GLY A 409 15.34 5.63 13.80
CA GLY A 409 14.02 6.16 13.52
C GLY A 409 13.63 7.39 14.33
N VAL A 410 12.34 7.72 14.30
CA VAL A 410 11.80 8.97 14.86
C VAL A 410 11.38 8.76 16.30
N ARG A 411 11.66 9.76 17.13
CA ARG A 411 11.19 9.81 18.51
C ARG A 411 9.67 9.90 18.55
N PHE A 412 9.01 9.04 19.32
CA PHE A 412 7.58 9.18 19.61
C PHE A 412 7.23 8.73 21.04
N ILE A 413 6.01 9.00 21.46
CA ILE A 413 5.46 8.64 22.76
C ILE A 413 4.45 7.51 22.59
N PHE A 414 4.59 6.46 23.40
CA PHE A 414 3.62 5.37 23.50
C PHE A 414 3.55 4.84 24.92
N GLY A 415 2.35 4.71 25.47
CA GLY A 415 2.15 4.28 26.86
C GLY A 415 2.84 5.20 27.86
N GLN A 416 2.79 6.52 27.60
CA GLN A 416 3.44 7.59 28.37
C GLN A 416 4.97 7.43 28.49
N ARG A 417 5.61 6.79 27.51
CA ARG A 417 7.06 6.59 27.46
C ARG A 417 7.62 7.03 26.12
N GLU A 418 8.83 7.56 26.15
CA GLU A 418 9.61 7.80 24.95
C GLU A 418 10.09 6.48 24.36
N VAL A 419 9.81 6.30 23.06
CA VAL A 419 10.16 5.15 22.25
C VAL A 419 10.66 5.62 20.89
N VAL A 420 11.34 4.75 20.16
CA VAL A 420 11.82 5.02 18.80
C VAL A 420 10.97 4.24 17.82
N GLY A 421 10.43 4.96 16.84
CA GLY A 421 9.65 4.41 15.73
C GLY A 421 10.56 3.80 14.67
N GLY A 422 9.95 3.04 13.77
CA GLY A 422 10.64 2.41 12.65
C GLY A 422 9.61 1.73 11.76
N GLY A 423 10.07 0.89 10.87
CA GLY A 423 9.24 0.35 9.80
C GLY A 423 9.04 1.34 8.65
N THR A 424 8.69 0.78 7.49
CA THR A 424 8.16 1.54 6.36
C THR A 424 6.81 2.18 6.71
N SER A 425 6.14 1.66 7.75
CA SER A 425 5.03 2.30 8.44
C SER A 425 5.34 3.73 8.89
N GLN A 426 6.55 4.01 9.37
CA GLN A 426 7.00 5.38 9.68
C GLN A 426 7.32 6.18 8.41
N SER A 427 7.77 5.53 7.35
CA SER A 427 8.20 6.20 6.11
C SER A 427 7.03 6.78 5.31
N ALA A 428 5.89 6.09 5.27
CA ALA A 428 4.68 6.56 4.60
C ALA A 428 4.14 7.92 5.16
N PRO A 429 3.94 8.11 6.48
CA PRO A 429 3.48 9.38 7.05
C PRO A 429 4.53 10.49 6.94
N ILE A 430 5.84 10.16 6.90
CA ILE A 430 6.88 11.16 6.56
C ILE A 430 6.61 11.73 5.16
N TRP A 431 6.47 10.87 4.15
CA TRP A 431 6.19 11.31 2.79
C TRP A 431 4.85 12.03 2.65
N ALA A 432 3.82 11.59 3.39
CA ALA A 432 2.52 12.25 3.41
C ALA A 432 2.62 13.69 3.94
N ALA A 433 3.26 13.89 5.09
CA ALA A 433 3.40 15.22 5.69
C ALA A 433 4.34 16.13 4.90
N LEU A 434 5.45 15.61 4.34
CA LEU A 434 6.31 16.38 3.44
C LEU A 434 5.55 16.82 2.18
N THR A 435 4.64 15.98 1.67
CA THR A 435 3.79 16.32 0.52
C THR A 435 2.78 17.41 0.84
N VAL A 436 2.29 17.49 2.08
CA VAL A 436 1.48 18.63 2.53
C VAL A 436 2.27 19.93 2.41
N LEU A 437 3.52 19.97 2.88
CA LEU A 437 4.36 21.17 2.77
C LEU A 437 4.65 21.53 1.30
N MET A 438 4.94 20.52 0.47
CA MET A 438 5.12 20.71 -0.97
C MET A 438 3.85 21.26 -1.63
N ASN A 439 2.67 20.74 -1.30
CA ASN A 439 1.40 21.24 -1.85
C ASN A 439 1.13 22.69 -1.46
N GLN A 440 1.41 23.09 -0.22
CA GLN A 440 1.28 24.49 0.19
C GLN A 440 2.25 25.40 -0.58
N TYR A 441 3.51 24.98 -0.74
CA TYR A 441 4.48 25.69 -1.58
C TYR A 441 3.99 25.84 -3.02
N LEU A 442 3.49 24.77 -3.63
CA LEU A 442 2.97 24.78 -5.01
C LEU A 442 1.82 25.77 -5.15
N LEU A 443 0.82 25.71 -4.26
CA LEU A 443 -0.35 26.59 -4.28
C LEU A 443 0.04 28.06 -4.10
N ALA A 444 0.91 28.36 -3.13
CA ALA A 444 1.39 29.72 -2.87
C ALA A 444 2.15 30.32 -4.06
N ASN A 445 2.72 29.49 -4.93
CA ASN A 445 3.50 29.92 -6.09
C ASN A 445 2.77 29.71 -7.43
N GLY A 446 1.44 29.59 -7.40
CA GLY A 446 0.57 29.55 -8.58
C GLY A 446 0.50 28.18 -9.27
N GLY A 447 0.99 27.12 -8.62
CA GLY A 447 0.84 25.72 -8.99
C GLY A 447 -0.50 25.12 -8.55
N ARG A 448 -0.55 23.80 -8.46
CA ARG A 448 -1.70 23.01 -8.01
C ARG A 448 -1.23 21.84 -7.14
N GLN A 449 -2.13 21.26 -6.35
CA GLN A 449 -1.86 20.00 -5.65
C GLN A 449 -1.42 18.91 -6.63
N VAL A 450 -0.54 18.01 -6.18
CA VAL A 450 0.12 17.06 -7.09
C VAL A 450 -0.80 15.94 -7.57
N GLY A 451 -1.70 15.42 -6.73
CA GLY A 451 -2.53 14.27 -7.09
C GLY A 451 -1.68 12.99 -7.20
N ASN A 452 -1.75 12.30 -8.34
CA ASN A 452 -0.88 11.16 -8.61
C ASN A 452 0.58 11.61 -8.73
N LEU A 453 1.37 11.30 -7.70
CA LEU A 453 2.74 11.77 -7.55
C LEU A 453 3.75 10.95 -8.37
N ASN A 454 3.47 9.67 -8.64
CA ASN A 454 4.43 8.76 -9.29
C ASN A 454 4.96 9.30 -10.63
N PRO A 455 4.14 9.68 -11.64
CA PRO A 455 4.66 10.20 -12.91
C PRO A 455 5.61 11.39 -12.74
N VAL A 456 5.31 12.26 -11.75
CA VAL A 456 6.07 13.47 -11.48
C VAL A 456 7.43 13.13 -10.85
N LEU A 457 7.48 12.20 -9.88
CA LEU A 457 8.73 11.77 -9.24
C LEU A 457 9.72 11.21 -10.26
N TYR A 458 9.25 10.32 -11.13
CA TYR A 458 10.10 9.72 -12.17
C TYR A 458 10.52 10.74 -13.24
N GLN A 459 9.67 11.72 -13.55
CA GLN A 459 10.07 12.84 -14.41
C GLN A 459 11.18 13.68 -13.76
N VAL A 460 11.08 13.95 -12.45
CA VAL A 460 12.11 14.66 -11.70
C VAL A 460 13.43 13.88 -11.70
N ALA A 461 13.39 12.59 -11.38
CA ALA A 461 14.54 11.71 -11.38
C ALA A 461 15.23 11.60 -12.75
N SER A 462 14.46 11.70 -13.84
CA SER A 462 15.00 11.60 -15.20
C SER A 462 15.84 12.81 -15.66
N GLY A 463 15.81 13.94 -14.95
CA GLY A 463 16.69 15.08 -15.28
C GLY A 463 16.16 16.47 -14.95
N SER A 464 15.58 16.69 -13.76
CA SER A 464 15.24 18.05 -13.32
C SER A 464 16.45 18.88 -12.90
N ARG A 465 16.25 20.20 -12.78
CA ARG A 465 17.30 21.19 -12.49
C ARG A 465 17.97 20.98 -11.14
N LEU A 466 17.20 20.62 -10.12
CA LEU A 466 17.69 20.36 -8.77
C LEU A 466 17.67 18.86 -8.48
N PRO A 467 18.62 18.31 -7.71
CA PRO A 467 18.56 16.91 -7.29
C PRO A 467 17.37 16.72 -6.35
N GLY A 468 16.32 16.04 -6.83
CA GLY A 468 15.08 15.81 -6.07
C GLY A 468 15.19 14.69 -5.03
N PHE A 469 16.16 13.79 -5.20
CA PHE A 469 16.32 12.62 -4.35
C PHE A 469 17.76 12.50 -3.86
N ARG A 470 17.91 11.87 -2.69
CA ARG A 470 19.19 11.33 -2.25
C ARG A 470 19.21 9.84 -2.55
N ASP A 471 20.04 9.50 -3.52
CA ASP A 471 20.23 8.14 -4.01
C ASP A 471 20.90 7.27 -2.94
N VAL A 472 20.31 6.11 -2.66
CA VAL A 472 20.78 5.16 -1.64
C VAL A 472 21.42 3.97 -2.36
N THR A 473 22.75 3.92 -2.38
CA THR A 473 23.46 2.96 -3.26
C THR A 473 24.07 1.77 -2.53
N LYS A 474 23.69 1.55 -1.26
CA LYS A 474 24.32 0.55 -0.38
C LYS A 474 23.30 -0.12 0.53
N GLY A 475 23.58 -1.38 0.86
CA GLY A 475 22.67 -2.25 1.59
C GLY A 475 21.82 -3.08 0.62
N GLY A 476 20.71 -3.61 1.12
CA GLY A 476 19.78 -4.39 0.32
C GLY A 476 18.59 -4.79 1.15
N ASN A 477 17.82 -5.74 0.64
CA ASN A 477 16.84 -6.50 1.41
C ASN A 477 17.10 -8.00 1.19
N ALA A 478 16.15 -8.88 1.54
CA ALA A 478 16.34 -10.32 1.36
C ALA A 478 16.28 -10.75 -0.12
N VAL A 479 15.86 -9.85 -1.01
CA VAL A 479 15.59 -10.11 -2.42
C VAL A 479 16.65 -9.47 -3.33
N ASP A 480 17.00 -8.21 -3.10
CA ASP A 480 17.85 -7.40 -3.98
C ASP A 480 18.82 -6.48 -3.22
N LEU A 481 19.74 -5.85 -3.96
CA LEU A 481 20.71 -4.90 -3.44
C LEU A 481 20.39 -3.48 -3.90
N ALA A 482 20.71 -2.52 -3.03
CA ALA A 482 20.63 -1.11 -3.39
C ALA A 482 21.76 -0.76 -4.38
N SER A 483 21.47 0.11 -5.36
CA SER A 483 22.39 0.40 -6.47
C SER A 483 22.20 1.83 -7.00
N PRO A 484 23.19 2.42 -7.70
CA PRO A 484 23.04 3.78 -8.22
C PRO A 484 21.80 3.97 -9.10
N GLY A 485 21.01 5.00 -8.81
CA GLY A 485 19.76 5.31 -9.51
C GLY A 485 18.56 4.65 -8.85
N TYR A 486 17.64 4.12 -9.66
CA TYR A 486 16.49 3.39 -9.13
C TYR A 486 16.90 1.96 -8.73
N ASP A 487 16.48 1.51 -7.55
CA ASP A 487 16.63 0.12 -7.13
C ASP A 487 15.36 -0.46 -6.46
N LEU A 488 15.33 -1.79 -6.30
CA LEU A 488 14.19 -2.53 -5.75
C LEU A 488 14.11 -2.51 -4.21
N VAL A 489 14.85 -1.64 -3.55
CA VAL A 489 14.91 -1.58 -2.08
C VAL A 489 14.51 -0.20 -1.57
N THR A 490 14.97 0.85 -2.23
CA THR A 490 14.77 2.25 -1.86
C THR A 490 14.15 3.09 -2.98
N GLY A 491 13.91 2.49 -4.15
CA GLY A 491 13.26 3.15 -5.26
C GLY A 491 14.13 4.28 -5.81
N LEU A 492 13.57 5.47 -5.94
CA LEU A 492 14.32 6.68 -6.32
C LEU A 492 15.18 7.26 -5.18
N GLY A 493 15.10 6.69 -3.98
CA GLY A 493 15.77 7.15 -2.77
C GLY A 493 14.91 8.10 -1.92
N SER A 494 15.56 8.81 -1.01
CA SER A 494 14.89 9.67 -0.02
C SER A 494 14.68 11.11 -0.53
N PRO A 495 13.67 11.85 -0.03
CA PRO A 495 13.34 13.15 -0.60
C PRO A 495 14.37 14.22 -0.22
N ASN A 496 14.68 15.07 -1.20
CA ASN A 496 15.07 16.45 -0.93
C ASN A 496 13.83 17.35 -1.15
N THR A 497 13.11 17.63 -0.06
CA THR A 497 11.74 18.17 -0.11
C THR A 497 11.65 19.52 -0.79
N GLU A 498 12.52 20.48 -0.43
CA GLU A 498 12.54 21.80 -1.08
C GLU A 498 12.84 21.69 -2.58
N ASN A 499 13.79 20.83 -2.98
CA ASN A 499 14.14 20.65 -4.38
C ASN A 499 12.99 20.00 -5.16
N LEU A 500 12.32 19.01 -4.58
CA LEU A 500 11.12 18.40 -5.16
C LEU A 500 10.04 19.46 -5.36
N ALA A 501 9.70 20.25 -4.34
CA ALA A 501 8.67 21.30 -4.45
C ALA A 501 8.95 22.27 -5.62
N ARG A 502 10.21 22.74 -5.73
CA ARG A 502 10.66 23.64 -6.81
C ARG A 502 10.61 22.97 -8.19
N ASN A 503 11.12 21.75 -8.32
CA ASN A 503 11.11 21.01 -9.59
C ASN A 503 9.67 20.71 -10.05
N ILE A 504 8.79 20.29 -9.13
CA ILE A 504 7.39 20.02 -9.43
C ILE A 504 6.69 21.29 -9.91
N LEU A 505 6.96 22.44 -9.29
CA LEU A 505 6.43 23.73 -9.75
C LEU A 505 6.89 24.05 -11.18
N ASP A 506 8.18 23.86 -11.47
CA ASP A 506 8.77 24.10 -12.79
C ASP A 506 8.10 23.19 -13.85
N LEU A 507 7.86 21.91 -13.52
CA LEU A 507 7.13 20.96 -14.38
C LEU A 507 5.68 21.38 -14.62
N GLN A 508 4.97 21.84 -13.58
CA GLN A 508 3.59 22.32 -13.70
C GLN A 508 3.47 23.58 -14.56
N LYS A 509 4.47 24.47 -14.54
CA LYS A 509 4.50 25.70 -15.34
C LYS A 509 4.81 25.44 -16.81
N THR A 510 5.66 24.46 -17.10
CA THR A 510 6.05 24.08 -18.48
C THR A 510 5.01 23.20 -19.18
N SER A 511 4.12 22.56 -18.41
CA SER A 511 3.02 21.75 -18.95
C SER A 511 1.71 22.52 -19.19
N ARG A 512 1.70 23.84 -18.93
CA ARG A 512 0.61 24.76 -19.31
C ARG A 512 0.92 25.36 -20.66
#